data_AF-A0AAD6WUD5-F1
#
_entry.id   AF-A0AAD6WUD5-F1
#
_cell.length_a   1.000
_cell.length_b   1.000
_cell.length_c   1.000
_cell.angle_alpha   90.00
_cell.angle_beta   90.00
_cell.angle_gamma   90.00
#
_symmetry.space_group_name_H-M   'P 1'
#
loop_
_entity.id
_entity.type
_entity.pdbx_description
1 polymer ?
#
loop_
_entity_poly.entity_id
_entity_poly.type
_entity_poly.pdbx_seq_one_letter_code
_entity_poly.pdbx_strand_id
1 'polypeptide(L)'
;MAPFSFLTSVLCALAASFIGVHSTPIAHQYEVRQATSSSALPPSVSGVPPPTNVASGTLTGSCTEYYIALSGDTCATIENTFGLSLTQIIALNPEINSQCTNFFAEEAYCVSSAAITGPPANLVVGSLTPAEGCVEYYTIESGDTCNLVAGEWGLSFAQFVTLNPEINAQCTNLFLGLAYCVAGTPAS
;
A
#
# COMPACT_ATOMS: atom_id res chain seq x y z
N MET A 1 -22.76 81.03 -22.89
CA MET A 1 -23.06 79.58 -22.89
C MET A 1 -21.78 78.87 -22.46
N ALA A 2 -21.81 78.21 -21.31
CA ALA A 2 -20.70 77.44 -20.71
C ALA A 2 -20.77 75.96 -21.13
N PRO A 3 -19.86 75.04 -20.73
CA PRO A 3 -18.44 75.12 -20.31
C PRO A 3 -17.55 74.25 -21.25
N PHE A 4 -16.20 74.15 -21.18
CA PHE A 4 -15.32 73.45 -20.22
C PHE A 4 -13.87 73.97 -20.47
N SER A 5 -13.09 74.48 -19.49
CA SER A 5 -12.35 73.77 -18.41
C SER A 5 -11.43 72.65 -18.94
N PHE A 6 -10.13 72.56 -18.67
CA PHE A 6 -9.22 73.26 -17.74
C PHE A 6 -7.75 73.14 -18.21
N LEU A 7 -6.99 74.23 -17.95
CA LEU A 7 -5.57 74.36 -17.59
C LEU A 7 -4.41 73.81 -18.45
N THR A 8 -3.71 74.77 -19.07
CA THR A 8 -2.26 74.96 -19.28
C THR A 8 -1.44 74.87 -17.98
N SER A 9 -0.11 74.80 -17.89
CA SER A 9 1.06 74.43 -18.72
C SER A 9 2.32 74.74 -17.84
N VAL A 10 3.46 74.14 -18.18
CA VAL A 10 4.87 74.53 -17.86
C VAL A 10 5.37 74.47 -16.38
N LEU A 11 6.45 73.72 -16.07
CA LEU A 11 7.82 74.26 -15.89
C LEU A 11 8.89 73.18 -15.62
N CYS A 12 10.03 73.42 -16.24
CA CYS A 12 11.32 72.75 -16.20
C CYS A 12 12.03 72.91 -14.84
N ALA A 13 12.78 71.89 -14.40
CA ALA A 13 14.00 72.09 -13.60
C ALA A 13 14.96 70.91 -13.72
N LEU A 14 16.23 71.25 -13.95
CA LEU A 14 17.38 70.39 -14.17
C LEU A 14 18.03 69.92 -12.85
N ALA A 15 18.64 68.73 -12.92
CA ALA A 15 19.85 68.25 -12.24
C ALA A 15 20.05 68.44 -10.72
N ALA A 16 20.19 67.31 -10.00
CA ALA A 16 21.20 67.18 -8.94
C ALA A 16 21.55 65.68 -8.75
N SER A 17 22.81 65.34 -9.02
CA SER A 17 23.42 64.06 -8.68
C SER A 17 23.52 63.90 -7.17
N PHE A 18 23.01 62.81 -6.61
CA PHE A 18 23.43 62.33 -5.29
C PHE A 18 23.61 60.81 -5.33
N ILE A 19 24.84 60.42 -5.02
CA ILE A 19 25.32 59.06 -4.81
C ILE A 19 24.55 58.48 -3.62
N GLY A 20 23.74 57.45 -3.87
CA GLY A 20 22.95 56.77 -2.85
C GLY A 20 22.92 55.27 -3.13
N VAL A 21 23.61 54.52 -2.28
CA VAL A 21 23.80 53.07 -2.34
C VAL A 21 22.47 52.32 -2.43
N HIS A 22 22.29 51.52 -3.49
CA HIS A 22 21.22 50.53 -3.60
C HIS A 22 21.40 49.43 -2.56
N SER A 23 20.50 49.35 -1.59
CA SER A 23 20.26 48.13 -0.81
C SER A 23 18.88 47.59 -1.20
N THR A 24 18.87 46.59 -2.09
CA THR A 24 17.67 45.81 -2.41
C THR A 24 17.45 44.76 -1.32
N PRO A 25 16.22 44.57 -0.81
CA PRO A 25 15.91 43.37 -0.05
C PRO A 25 15.90 42.17 -1.00
N ILE A 26 16.85 41.24 -0.83
CA ILE A 26 16.86 39.93 -1.48
C ILE A 26 15.75 39.10 -0.84
N ALA A 27 14.62 38.96 -1.54
CA ALA A 27 13.69 37.88 -1.28
C ALA A 27 14.38 36.57 -1.70
N HIS A 28 14.88 35.80 -0.74
CA HIS A 28 15.19 34.39 -0.94
C HIS A 28 13.87 33.69 -1.24
N GLN A 29 13.57 33.45 -2.52
CA GLN A 29 12.54 32.51 -2.91
C GLN A 29 13.02 31.10 -2.56
N TYR A 30 12.61 30.61 -1.39
CA TYR A 30 12.54 29.20 -1.10
C TYR A 30 11.32 28.64 -1.85
N GLU A 31 11.51 28.28 -3.11
CA GLU A 31 10.48 27.53 -3.84
C GLU A 31 10.46 26.10 -3.28
N VAL A 32 9.54 25.88 -2.34
CA VAL A 32 9.18 24.54 -1.87
C VAL A 32 8.69 23.77 -3.09
N ARG A 33 9.54 22.93 -3.67
CA ARG A 33 9.11 21.91 -4.63
C ARG A 33 8.14 21.01 -3.87
N GLN A 34 6.84 21.25 -4.06
CA GLN A 34 5.80 20.35 -3.60
C GLN A 34 6.02 19.01 -4.31
N ALA A 35 6.40 17.99 -3.54
CA ALA A 35 6.43 16.62 -4.02
C ALA A 35 4.99 16.24 -4.38
N THR A 36 4.72 16.14 -5.67
CA THR A 36 3.48 15.57 -6.18
C THR A 36 3.50 14.08 -5.87
N SER A 37 2.73 13.65 -4.87
CA SER A 37 2.50 12.23 -4.62
C SER A 37 1.63 11.66 -5.73
N SER A 38 2.29 11.16 -6.79
CA SER A 38 1.63 10.35 -7.79
C SER A 38 1.46 8.95 -7.22
N SER A 39 0.21 8.53 -7.04
CA SER A 39 -0.17 7.15 -6.76
C SER A 39 0.03 6.32 -8.05
N ALA A 40 1.29 6.09 -8.41
CA ALA A 40 1.62 5.05 -9.38
C ALA A 40 1.40 3.69 -8.71
N LEU A 41 0.88 2.73 -9.47
CA LEU A 41 0.85 1.34 -9.02
C LEU A 41 2.28 0.89 -8.66
N PRO A 42 2.45 0.06 -7.61
CA PRO A 42 3.73 -0.50 -7.22
C PRO A 42 4.39 -1.20 -8.43
N PRO A 43 5.71 -1.04 -8.63
CA PRO A 43 6.41 -1.71 -9.72
C PRO A 43 6.46 -3.23 -9.51
N SER A 44 5.65 -3.96 -10.27
CA SER A 44 5.61 -5.43 -10.29
C SER A 44 5.81 -5.96 -11.70
N VAL A 45 6.41 -7.15 -11.81
CA VAL A 45 6.71 -7.85 -13.07
C VAL A 45 6.39 -9.34 -12.98
N SER A 46 5.85 -9.89 -14.06
CA SER A 46 5.47 -11.31 -14.14
C SER A 46 6.68 -12.24 -14.10
N GLY A 47 6.51 -13.42 -13.49
CA GLY A 47 7.58 -14.28 -12.99
C GLY A 47 8.52 -14.95 -14.00
N VAL A 48 8.33 -14.78 -15.31
CA VAL A 48 9.18 -15.44 -16.33
C VAL A 48 9.50 -14.52 -17.51
N PRO A 49 10.79 -14.28 -17.83
CA PRO A 49 11.97 -14.60 -17.02
C PRO A 49 12.05 -13.73 -15.75
N PRO A 50 12.69 -14.22 -14.67
CA PRO A 50 12.92 -13.42 -13.47
C PRO A 50 13.68 -12.12 -13.79
N PRO A 51 13.46 -11.03 -13.03
CA PRO A 51 14.25 -9.82 -13.12
C PRO A 51 15.75 -10.05 -12.90
N THR A 52 16.59 -9.15 -13.39
CA THR A 52 18.05 -9.25 -13.22
C THR A 52 18.53 -8.89 -11.81
N ASN A 53 17.69 -8.22 -11.04
CA ASN A 53 17.96 -7.69 -9.70
C ASN A 53 17.24 -8.48 -8.60
N VAL A 54 16.93 -9.77 -8.83
CA VAL A 54 16.30 -10.62 -7.81
C VAL A 54 17.19 -10.72 -6.58
N ALA A 55 16.62 -10.39 -5.41
CA ALA A 55 17.33 -10.50 -4.14
C ALA A 55 17.82 -11.93 -3.95
N SER A 56 19.02 -12.09 -3.40
CA SER A 56 19.62 -13.41 -3.19
C SER A 56 18.66 -14.31 -2.38
N GLY A 57 18.62 -15.59 -2.74
CA GLY A 57 17.79 -16.63 -2.12
C GLY A 57 16.27 -16.48 -2.28
N THR A 58 15.78 -15.43 -2.97
CA THR A 58 14.39 -15.36 -3.42
C THR A 58 14.03 -16.56 -4.31
N LEU A 59 12.82 -17.09 -4.16
CA LEU A 59 12.35 -18.18 -5.02
C LEU A 59 12.31 -17.73 -6.49
N THR A 60 12.91 -18.53 -7.38
CA THR A 60 12.93 -18.21 -8.82
C THR A 60 12.17 -19.19 -9.71
N GLY A 61 12.03 -20.45 -9.30
CA GLY A 61 11.37 -21.49 -10.10
C GLY A 61 9.85 -21.58 -9.95
N SER A 62 9.31 -21.19 -8.78
CA SER A 62 7.87 -21.22 -8.48
C SER A 62 7.23 -19.84 -8.41
N CYS A 63 8.04 -18.77 -8.48
CA CYS A 63 7.57 -17.41 -8.39
C CYS A 63 6.82 -17.01 -9.67
N THR A 64 5.60 -16.51 -9.50
CA THR A 64 4.73 -16.06 -10.59
C THR A 64 4.69 -14.54 -10.72
N GLU A 65 5.14 -13.82 -9.70
CA GLU A 65 5.20 -12.35 -9.69
C GLU A 65 6.32 -11.84 -8.78
N TYR A 66 7.12 -10.89 -9.27
CA TYR A 66 8.14 -10.20 -8.50
C TYR A 66 7.77 -8.73 -8.29
N TYR A 67 8.00 -8.24 -7.08
CA TYR A 67 7.94 -6.83 -6.74
C TYR A 67 9.34 -6.23 -6.64
N ILE A 68 9.57 -5.07 -7.28
CA ILE A 68 10.83 -4.32 -7.13
C ILE A 68 10.68 -3.33 -5.98
N ALA A 69 11.38 -3.57 -4.89
CA ALA A 69 11.30 -2.72 -3.71
C ALA A 69 11.70 -1.27 -4.01
N LEU A 70 10.93 -0.31 -3.51
CA LEU A 70 11.22 1.11 -3.61
C LEU A 70 11.88 1.62 -2.32
N SER A 71 12.54 2.77 -2.42
CA SER A 71 13.10 3.45 -1.25
C SER A 71 11.97 3.78 -0.25
N GLY A 72 12.07 3.21 0.95
CA GLY A 72 11.09 3.38 2.02
C GLY A 72 10.07 2.25 2.15
N ASP A 73 10.09 1.26 1.26
CA ASP A 73 9.30 0.04 1.45
C ASP A 73 9.79 -0.78 2.64
N THR A 74 8.87 -1.54 3.22
CA THR A 74 9.10 -2.45 4.34
C THR A 74 8.30 -3.72 4.09
N CYS A 75 8.54 -4.80 4.83
CA CYS A 75 7.67 -5.98 4.73
C CYS A 75 6.21 -5.60 4.98
N ALA A 76 5.92 -4.69 5.92
CA ALA A 76 4.57 -4.22 6.16
C ALA A 76 3.93 -3.57 4.93
N THR A 77 4.69 -2.85 4.08
CA THR A 77 4.11 -2.32 2.83
C THR A 77 3.79 -3.42 1.84
N ILE A 78 4.63 -4.47 1.76
CA ILE A 78 4.40 -5.65 0.90
C ILE A 78 3.21 -6.49 1.41
N GLU A 79 3.15 -6.73 2.71
CA GLU A 79 2.06 -7.45 3.37
C GLU A 79 0.71 -6.79 3.02
N ASN A 80 0.63 -5.47 3.17
CA ASN A 80 -0.59 -4.73 2.82
C ASN A 80 -0.88 -4.70 1.31
N THR A 81 0.16 -4.57 0.48
CA THR A 81 0.00 -4.43 -0.98
C THR A 81 -0.45 -5.72 -1.64
N PHE A 82 0.15 -6.85 -1.24
CA PHE A 82 -0.09 -8.17 -1.84
C PHE A 82 -0.98 -9.06 -0.96
N GLY A 83 -1.40 -8.56 0.19
CA GLY A 83 -2.14 -9.32 1.20
C GLY A 83 -1.33 -10.46 1.79
N LEU A 84 0.00 -10.44 1.73
CA LEU A 84 0.80 -11.53 2.28
C LEU A 84 1.04 -11.35 3.77
N SER A 85 1.32 -12.44 4.48
CA SER A 85 1.90 -12.37 5.82
C SER A 85 3.41 -12.29 5.75
N LEU A 86 4.06 -11.80 6.81
CA LEU A 86 5.52 -11.89 6.92
C LEU A 86 5.99 -13.34 6.78
N THR A 87 5.25 -14.30 7.31
CA THR A 87 5.60 -15.73 7.15
C THR A 87 5.52 -16.18 5.69
N GLN A 88 4.51 -15.73 4.95
CA GLN A 88 4.39 -16.00 3.52
C GLN A 88 5.48 -15.28 2.71
N ILE A 89 5.78 -14.02 3.04
CA ILE A 89 6.88 -13.26 2.44
C ILE A 89 8.20 -13.99 2.66
N ILE A 90 8.48 -14.48 3.86
CA ILE A 90 9.68 -15.28 4.17
C ILE A 90 9.64 -16.62 3.42
N ALA A 91 8.49 -17.29 3.31
CA ALA A 91 8.38 -18.52 2.53
C ALA A 91 8.70 -18.30 1.05
N LEU A 92 8.30 -17.16 0.49
CA LEU A 92 8.61 -16.73 -0.88
C LEU A 92 10.05 -16.19 -1.04
N ASN A 93 10.63 -15.68 0.05
CA ASN A 93 11.94 -15.05 0.08
C ASN A 93 12.72 -15.50 1.33
N PRO A 94 13.23 -16.74 1.38
CA PRO A 94 13.81 -17.35 2.59
C PRO A 94 14.93 -16.59 3.28
N GLU A 95 15.62 -15.69 2.59
CA GLU A 95 16.67 -14.86 3.19
C GLU A 95 16.09 -13.74 4.06
N ILE A 96 14.85 -13.29 3.81
CA ILE A 96 14.20 -12.26 4.63
C ILE A 96 14.08 -12.77 6.06
N ASN A 97 14.60 -11.99 7.00
CA ASN A 97 14.51 -12.34 8.42
C ASN A 97 13.18 -11.89 9.02
N SER A 98 12.84 -12.45 10.18
CA SER A 98 11.59 -12.14 10.89
C SER A 98 11.49 -10.71 11.42
N GLN A 99 12.56 -9.91 11.34
CA GLN A 99 12.58 -8.49 11.69
C GLN A 99 12.50 -7.59 10.46
N CYS A 100 12.45 -8.18 9.26
CA CYS A 100 12.49 -7.50 7.97
C CYS A 100 13.63 -6.47 7.84
N THR A 101 14.77 -6.70 8.49
CA THR A 101 15.89 -5.73 8.46
C THR A 101 16.78 -5.86 7.23
N ASN A 102 16.50 -6.82 6.35
CA ASN A 102 17.24 -7.12 5.14
C ASN A 102 16.37 -7.14 3.88
N PHE A 103 15.32 -6.32 3.88
CA PHE A 103 14.54 -5.98 2.70
C PHE A 103 15.05 -4.65 2.14
N PHE A 104 15.64 -4.67 0.94
CA PHE A 104 16.40 -3.57 0.37
C PHE A 104 15.74 -3.02 -0.90
N ALA A 105 15.76 -1.69 -1.02
CA ALA A 105 15.29 -1.01 -2.23
C ALA A 105 16.10 -1.43 -3.46
N GLU A 106 15.44 -1.36 -4.62
CA GLU A 106 15.96 -1.72 -5.94
C GLU A 106 16.25 -3.22 -6.14
N GLU A 107 15.92 -4.07 -5.17
CA GLU A 107 15.92 -5.53 -5.33
C GLU A 107 14.51 -6.06 -5.65
N ALA A 108 14.46 -7.18 -6.39
CA ALA A 108 13.22 -7.85 -6.72
C ALA A 108 12.95 -9.03 -5.77
N TYR A 109 11.76 -9.05 -5.18
CA TYR A 109 11.30 -10.07 -4.23
C TYR A 109 10.09 -10.80 -4.79
N CYS A 110 9.99 -12.09 -4.53
CA CYS A 110 8.83 -12.87 -4.92
C CYS A 110 7.62 -12.51 -4.05
N VAL A 111 6.51 -12.13 -4.69
CA VAL A 111 5.27 -11.72 -4.02
C VAL A 111 4.06 -12.56 -4.44
N SER A 112 4.28 -13.53 -5.33
CA SER A 112 3.28 -14.52 -5.69
C SER A 112 3.98 -15.79 -6.15
N SER A 113 3.47 -16.94 -5.73
CA SER A 113 3.87 -18.22 -6.31
C SER A 113 2.64 -19.09 -6.51
N ALA A 114 2.73 -20.07 -7.41
CA ALA A 114 1.66 -21.07 -7.54
C ALA A 114 1.42 -21.89 -6.24
N ALA A 115 2.34 -21.82 -5.26
CA ALA A 115 2.25 -22.53 -3.99
C ALA A 115 1.72 -21.67 -2.83
N ILE A 116 1.69 -20.34 -2.96
CA ILE A 116 1.25 -19.41 -1.92
C ILE A 116 0.33 -18.38 -2.60
N THR A 117 -0.97 -18.51 -2.41
CA THR A 117 -1.95 -17.51 -2.85
C THR A 117 -2.15 -16.49 -1.73
N GLY A 118 -2.10 -15.19 -2.06
CA GLY A 118 -2.58 -14.13 -1.17
C GLY A 118 -4.08 -14.28 -0.86
N PRO A 119 -4.68 -13.35 -0.10
CA PRO A 119 -6.09 -13.38 0.21
C PRO A 119 -6.87 -13.30 -1.09
N PRO A 120 -7.99 -14.04 -1.17
CA PRO A 120 -8.79 -14.02 -2.38
C PRO A 120 -9.43 -12.64 -2.57
N ALA A 121 -9.63 -12.24 -3.83
CA ALA A 121 -10.18 -10.92 -4.17
C ALA A 121 -11.58 -10.64 -3.58
N ASN A 122 -12.32 -11.70 -3.23
CA ASN A 122 -13.63 -11.65 -2.59
C ASN A 122 -13.57 -11.82 -1.06
N LEU A 123 -12.41 -11.63 -0.42
CA LEU A 123 -12.30 -11.62 1.05
C LEU A 123 -13.24 -10.57 1.64
N VAL A 124 -14.05 -10.99 2.62
CA VAL A 124 -14.92 -10.06 3.35
C VAL A 124 -14.10 -9.10 4.21
N VAL A 125 -14.56 -7.85 4.33
CA VAL A 125 -13.93 -6.87 5.22
C VAL A 125 -14.10 -7.31 6.66
N GLY A 126 -12.99 -7.43 7.37
CA GLY A 126 -12.93 -7.77 8.79
C GLY A 126 -12.47 -9.20 9.07
N SER A 127 -12.52 -10.09 8.07
CA SER A 127 -11.94 -11.42 8.18
C SER A 127 -10.42 -11.35 8.21
N LEU A 128 -9.77 -12.26 8.95
CA LEU A 128 -8.31 -12.25 9.05
C LEU A 128 -7.67 -12.40 7.67
N THR A 129 -6.78 -11.48 7.38
CA THR A 129 -5.82 -11.54 6.28
C THR A 129 -4.70 -12.53 6.63
N PRO A 130 -3.83 -12.88 5.66
CA PRO A 130 -2.68 -13.68 5.99
C PRO A 130 -1.73 -12.99 6.97
N ALA A 131 -1.57 -11.66 6.87
CA ALA A 131 -0.78 -10.86 7.82
C ALA A 131 -1.27 -11.02 9.26
N GLU A 132 -2.57 -11.25 9.44
CA GLU A 132 -3.17 -11.50 10.75
C GLU A 132 -3.17 -12.98 11.13
N GLY A 133 -2.55 -13.83 10.31
CA GLY A 133 -2.30 -15.24 10.57
C GLY A 133 -3.29 -16.21 9.92
N CYS A 134 -4.13 -15.74 8.98
CA CYS A 134 -4.94 -16.64 8.16
C CYS A 134 -4.09 -17.37 7.13
N VAL A 135 -4.36 -18.66 6.91
CA VAL A 135 -3.63 -19.47 5.92
C VAL A 135 -4.56 -20.18 4.93
N GLU A 136 -5.86 -20.20 5.17
CA GLU A 136 -6.85 -20.80 4.27
C GLU A 136 -8.17 -20.02 4.30
N TYR A 137 -8.79 -19.89 3.13
CA TYR A 137 -10.04 -19.16 2.94
C TYR A 137 -11.10 -20.06 2.31
N TYR A 138 -12.35 -19.85 2.71
CA TYR A 138 -13.51 -20.53 2.10
C TYR A 138 -14.52 -19.49 1.62
N THR A 139 -14.96 -19.63 0.37
CA THR A 139 -16.00 -18.79 -0.22
C THR A 139 -17.36 -19.38 0.09
N ILE A 140 -18.23 -18.59 0.70
CA ILE A 140 -19.58 -19.03 1.12
C ILE A 140 -20.43 -19.39 -0.09
N GLU A 141 -21.05 -20.56 -0.02
CA GLU A 141 -21.95 -21.12 -1.01
C GLU A 141 -23.41 -21.09 -0.54
N SER A 142 -24.35 -21.43 -1.44
CA SER A 142 -25.78 -21.39 -1.14
C SER A 142 -26.15 -22.49 -0.16
N GLY A 143 -26.72 -22.11 0.99
CA GLY A 143 -27.10 -23.04 2.06
C GLY A 143 -26.10 -23.11 3.21
N ASP A 144 -24.95 -22.44 3.09
CA ASP A 144 -23.98 -22.36 4.17
C ASP A 144 -24.50 -21.58 5.37
N THR A 145 -24.05 -22.00 6.54
CA THR A 145 -24.22 -21.30 7.81
C THR A 145 -22.88 -21.30 8.54
N CYS A 146 -22.65 -20.38 9.49
CA CYS A 146 -21.37 -20.30 10.18
C CYS A 146 -21.03 -21.62 10.88
N ASN A 147 -22.02 -22.34 11.43
CA ASN A 147 -21.79 -23.61 12.11
C ASN A 147 -21.42 -24.74 11.14
N LEU A 148 -22.03 -24.77 9.94
CA LEU A 148 -21.69 -25.78 8.93
C LEU A 148 -20.28 -25.55 8.39
N VAL A 149 -19.95 -24.30 8.04
CA VAL A 149 -18.60 -23.94 7.57
C VAL A 149 -17.57 -24.18 8.68
N ALA A 150 -17.78 -23.65 9.88
CA ALA A 150 -16.85 -23.88 10.99
C ALA A 150 -16.64 -25.37 11.26
N GLY A 151 -17.71 -26.16 11.28
CA GLY A 151 -17.66 -27.60 11.49
C GLY A 151 -16.86 -28.35 10.42
N GLU A 152 -17.03 -27.99 9.15
CA GLU A 152 -16.28 -28.59 8.03
C GLU A 152 -14.76 -28.41 8.20
N TRP A 153 -14.35 -27.25 8.72
CA TRP A 153 -12.94 -26.92 8.95
C TRP A 153 -12.45 -27.27 10.37
N GLY A 154 -13.23 -28.04 11.14
CA GLY A 154 -12.86 -28.47 12.48
C GLY A 154 -12.80 -27.34 13.52
N LEU A 155 -13.47 -26.22 13.27
CA LEU A 155 -13.57 -25.06 14.15
C LEU A 155 -14.86 -25.11 14.97
N SER A 156 -14.80 -24.64 16.20
CA SER A 156 -16.00 -24.16 16.91
C SER A 156 -16.45 -22.81 16.33
N PHE A 157 -17.72 -22.44 16.53
CA PHE A 157 -18.22 -21.12 16.15
C PHE A 157 -17.37 -19.99 16.77
N ALA A 158 -16.92 -20.13 18.00
CA ALA A 158 -16.06 -19.14 18.66
C ALA A 158 -14.69 -19.01 17.97
N GLN A 159 -14.09 -20.12 17.52
CA GLN A 159 -12.86 -20.08 16.73
C GLN A 159 -13.10 -19.46 15.35
N PHE A 160 -14.22 -19.79 14.70
CA PHE A 160 -14.59 -19.15 13.43
C PHE A 160 -14.77 -17.63 13.58
N VAL A 161 -15.41 -17.15 14.65
CA VAL A 161 -15.50 -15.72 14.98
C VAL A 161 -14.14 -15.12 15.33
N THR A 162 -13.22 -15.90 15.91
CA THR A 162 -11.85 -15.41 16.17
C THR A 162 -11.10 -15.17 14.86
N LEU A 163 -11.32 -16.00 13.84
CA LEU A 163 -10.76 -15.83 12.50
C LEU A 163 -11.56 -14.84 11.64
N ASN A 164 -12.77 -14.48 12.07
CA ASN A 164 -13.68 -13.58 11.37
C ASN A 164 -14.40 -12.66 12.36
N PRO A 165 -13.69 -11.69 12.98
CA PRO A 165 -14.22 -10.82 14.03
C PRO A 165 -15.46 -10.01 13.63
N GLU A 166 -15.70 -9.83 12.34
CA GLU A 166 -16.90 -9.20 11.80
C GLU A 166 -18.15 -10.06 11.98
N ILE A 167 -18.03 -11.39 12.06
CA ILE A 167 -19.17 -12.31 12.25
C ILE A 167 -19.83 -12.04 13.60
N ASN A 168 -21.13 -11.73 13.55
CA ASN A 168 -21.89 -11.48 14.77
C ASN A 168 -22.38 -12.79 15.41
N ALA A 169 -22.77 -12.70 16.69
CA ALA A 169 -23.21 -13.86 17.47
C ALA A 169 -24.44 -14.61 16.91
N GLN A 170 -25.23 -13.97 16.04
CA GLN A 170 -26.40 -14.57 15.41
C GLN A 170 -26.10 -15.11 14.00
N CYS A 171 -24.86 -14.99 13.51
CA CYS A 171 -24.46 -15.36 12.15
C CYS A 171 -25.38 -14.76 11.06
N THR A 172 -25.92 -13.56 11.27
CA THR A 172 -26.81 -12.91 10.28
C THR A 172 -26.07 -12.16 9.18
N ASN A 173 -24.74 -12.18 9.22
CA ASN A 173 -23.85 -11.46 8.31
C ASN A 173 -22.80 -12.37 7.64
N LEU A 174 -23.16 -13.64 7.43
CA LEU A 174 -22.45 -14.54 6.54
C LEU A 174 -22.96 -14.30 5.10
N PHE A 175 -22.12 -13.78 4.22
CA PHE A 175 -22.55 -13.32 2.91
C PHE A 175 -22.12 -14.29 1.80
N LEU A 176 -23.10 -14.75 1.03
CA LEU A 176 -22.90 -15.60 -0.14
C LEU A 176 -21.89 -14.97 -1.11
N GLY A 177 -20.91 -15.77 -1.56
CA GLY A 177 -19.90 -15.37 -2.53
C GLY A 177 -18.74 -14.56 -1.95
N LEU A 178 -18.73 -14.25 -0.64
CA LEU A 178 -17.54 -13.70 0.02
C LEU A 178 -16.72 -14.81 0.68
N ALA A 179 -15.41 -14.58 0.76
CA ALA A 179 -14.47 -15.48 1.39
C ALA A 179 -14.23 -15.10 2.86
N TYR A 180 -14.09 -16.12 3.70
CA TYR A 180 -13.86 -16.03 5.15
C TYR A 180 -12.67 -16.92 5.52
N CYS A 181 -11.91 -16.51 6.52
CA CYS A 181 -10.79 -17.29 7.04
C CYS A 181 -11.29 -18.56 7.75
N VAL A 182 -10.74 -19.71 7.38
CA VAL A 182 -11.15 -21.02 7.92
C VAL A 182 -9.99 -21.85 8.47
N ALA A 183 -8.75 -21.42 8.24
CA ALA A 183 -7.60 -21.94 8.96
C ALA A 183 -6.60 -20.82 9.21
N GLY A 184 -5.98 -20.84 10.38
CA GLY A 184 -5.02 -19.84 10.78
C GLY A 184 -4.83 -19.78 12.28
N THR A 185 -3.84 -19.02 12.70
CA THR A 185 -3.61 -18.68 14.10
C THR A 185 -3.48 -17.17 14.19
N PRO A 186 -4.39 -16.46 14.89
CA PRO A 186 -4.31 -15.02 15.04
C PRO A 186 -2.90 -14.60 15.47
N ALA A 187 -2.32 -13.63 14.77
CA ALA A 187 -1.05 -13.04 15.19
C ALA A 187 -1.19 -12.51 16.63
N SER A 188 -0.22 -12.87 17.49
CA SER A 188 -0.21 -12.48 18.92
C SER A 188 0.24 -11.05 19.15
#